data_AF-A0A956FCG6-F1
#
_entry.id   AF-A0A956FCG6-F1
#
_cell.length_a   1.000
_cell.length_b   1.000
_cell.length_c   1.000
_cell.angle_alpha   90.00
_cell.angle_beta   90.00
_cell.angle_gamma   90.00
#
_symmetry.space_group_name_H-M   'P 1'
#
loop_
_entity.id
_entity.type
_entity.pdbx_description
1 polymer ?
#
loop_
_entity_poly.entity_id
_entity_poly.type
_entity_poly.pdbx_seq_one_letter_code
_entity_poly.pdbx_strand_id
1 'polypeptide(L)'
;RVEQLAQEEAAKRQQEGRRRGGRARAAGDASGARAPEAERTSDEAGRALDRLAKDLGLGSRRTVERLRKVVRKAEEDPERYGELVDRLNAGVAVGTVVKELERIDEGCGRDDYASPEWIPAGVRQVEGRPIDLDPATNANAIALGFVAALTAWTIDENALAQPTWGVGGLETLVYMNPPYSDPGPLVMRLSEEFDAGAVARAYVLVKLDTSTSWWRALRERAAFVVEPDKRVAHYVGKRPKKGSDFCSAMVVLARGTGLELLDLYGRLIDEFGDRADVRPTRWALQYMRALQRKLREART
;
A
#
# COMPACT_ATOMS: atom_id res chain seq x y z
N ARG A 1 25.96 -7.50 20.64
CA ARG A 1 26.45 -6.37 21.48
C ARG A 1 25.47 -5.97 22.60
N VAL A 2 24.18 -5.71 22.31
CA VAL A 2 23.17 -5.38 23.35
C VAL A 2 22.90 -6.55 24.30
N GLU A 3 22.79 -7.77 23.79
CA GLU A 3 22.60 -8.96 24.63
C GLU A 3 23.82 -9.28 25.50
N GLN A 4 25.03 -9.10 24.96
CA GLN A 4 26.28 -9.26 25.72
C GLN A 4 26.37 -8.25 26.87
N LEU A 5 26.03 -6.98 26.64
CA LEU A 5 26.02 -5.96 27.69
C LEU A 5 24.98 -6.25 28.78
N ALA A 6 23.80 -6.76 28.40
CA ALA A 6 22.76 -7.16 29.35
C ALA A 6 23.17 -8.38 30.20
N GLN A 7 23.86 -9.35 29.60
CA GLN A 7 24.42 -10.51 30.30
C GLN A 7 25.56 -10.11 31.25
N GLU A 8 26.43 -9.19 30.84
CA GLU A 8 27.53 -8.67 31.66
C GLU A 8 27.03 -7.88 32.87
N GLU A 9 26.00 -7.05 32.72
CA GLU A 9 25.38 -6.35 33.85
C GLU A 9 24.66 -7.30 34.81
N ALA A 10 23.96 -8.32 34.28
CA ALA A 10 23.32 -9.34 35.10
C ALA A 10 24.35 -10.12 35.94
N ALA A 11 25.50 -10.47 35.34
CA ALA A 11 26.61 -11.11 36.03
C ALA A 11 27.22 -10.22 37.12
N LYS A 12 27.44 -8.93 36.84
CA LYS A 12 27.94 -7.95 37.83
C LYS A 12 27.00 -7.81 39.04
N ARG A 13 25.68 -7.79 38.82
CA ARG A 13 24.70 -7.75 39.91
C ARG A 13 24.66 -9.04 40.73
N GLN A 14 24.80 -10.19 40.10
CA GLN A 14 24.87 -11.47 40.82
C GLN A 14 26.12 -11.53 41.71
N GLN A 15 27.23 -10.93 41.26
CA GLN A 15 28.47 -10.81 42.01
C GLN A 15 28.36 -9.81 43.18
N GLU A 16 27.72 -8.64 42.97
CA GLU A 16 27.43 -7.68 44.05
C GLU A 16 26.43 -8.21 45.09
N GLY A 17 25.42 -8.95 44.65
CA GLY A 17 24.48 -9.65 45.52
C GLY A 17 25.17 -10.68 46.41
N ARG A 18 26.11 -11.46 45.86
CA ARG A 18 26.96 -12.39 46.64
C ARG A 18 27.87 -11.65 47.63
N ARG A 19 28.42 -10.49 47.27
CA ARG A 19 29.22 -9.64 48.18
C ARG A 19 28.40 -9.05 49.33
N ARG A 20 27.17 -8.59 49.06
CA ARG A 20 26.26 -8.08 50.10
C ARG A 20 25.71 -9.20 51.00
N GLY A 21 25.37 -10.35 50.42
CA GLY A 21 24.92 -11.53 51.18
C GLY A 21 26.02 -12.18 52.03
N GLY A 22 27.28 -12.13 51.57
CA GLY A 22 28.44 -12.59 52.33
C GLY A 22 28.76 -11.73 53.55
N ARG A 23 28.54 -10.41 53.48
CA ARG A 23 28.68 -9.50 54.64
C ARG A 23 27.56 -9.66 55.67
N ALA A 24 26.36 -10.06 55.25
CA ALA A 24 25.23 -10.28 56.15
C ALA A 24 25.33 -11.58 56.97
N ARG A 25 26.18 -12.54 56.57
CA ARG A 25 26.39 -13.80 57.32
C ARG A 25 27.46 -13.73 58.41
N ALA A 26 28.17 -12.61 58.53
CA ALA A 26 29.21 -12.41 59.56
C ALA A 26 28.69 -11.68 60.82
N ALA A 27 27.42 -11.30 60.88
CA ALA A 27 26.81 -10.67 62.04
C ALA A 27 25.38 -11.20 62.27
N GLY A 28 25.20 -12.00 63.32
CA GLY A 28 23.94 -12.10 64.07
C GLY A 28 22.92 -13.15 63.61
N ASP A 29 22.91 -14.23 64.39
CA ASP A 29 21.81 -15.12 64.81
C ASP A 29 20.40 -15.05 64.18
N ALA A 30 19.94 -16.27 63.87
CA ALA A 30 18.64 -16.88 64.16
C ALA A 30 17.39 -15.99 64.18
N SER A 31 16.60 -16.06 63.12
CA SER A 31 15.15 -16.27 63.24
C SER A 31 14.58 -16.80 61.93
N GLY A 32 13.92 -17.95 62.02
CA GLY A 32 13.20 -18.56 60.91
C GLY A 32 11.94 -17.75 60.60
N ALA A 33 11.86 -17.24 59.39
CA ALA A 33 10.60 -16.88 58.75
C ALA A 33 10.76 -17.10 57.24
N ARG A 34 10.17 -18.18 56.72
CA ARG A 34 9.98 -18.36 55.28
C ARG A 34 8.95 -17.31 54.83
N ALA A 35 9.42 -16.27 54.14
CA ALA A 35 8.55 -15.35 53.43
C ALA A 35 7.99 -16.05 52.17
N PRO A 36 6.73 -15.79 51.79
CA PRO A 36 6.13 -16.38 50.60
C PRO A 36 6.79 -15.82 49.33
N GLU A 37 7.10 -16.71 48.39
CA GLU A 37 7.49 -16.39 47.01
C GLU A 37 6.31 -15.69 46.32
N ALA A 38 6.21 -14.38 46.51
CA ALA A 38 5.34 -13.54 45.69
C ALA A 38 5.89 -13.51 44.27
N GLU A 39 5.02 -13.81 43.30
CA GLU A 39 5.20 -13.59 41.87
C GLU A 39 5.86 -12.21 41.59
N ARG A 40 7.18 -12.20 41.36
CA ARG A 40 7.97 -10.98 41.11
C ARG A 40 8.40 -10.81 39.65
N THR A 41 7.87 -11.60 38.73
CA THR A 41 8.48 -11.78 37.41
C THR A 41 8.07 -10.72 36.38
N SER A 42 6.82 -10.23 36.40
CA SER A 42 6.32 -9.25 35.42
C SER A 42 6.84 -7.83 35.67
N ASP A 43 7.00 -7.48 36.93
CA ASP A 43 7.25 -6.12 37.42
C ASP A 43 8.75 -5.75 37.36
N GLU A 44 9.63 -6.73 37.60
CA GLU A 44 11.09 -6.55 37.47
C GLU A 44 11.54 -6.49 36.01
N ALA A 45 10.95 -7.32 35.14
CA ALA A 45 11.22 -7.29 33.70
C ALA A 45 10.81 -5.94 33.07
N GLY A 46 9.69 -5.36 33.52
CA GLY A 46 9.27 -4.03 33.09
C GLY A 46 10.25 -2.93 33.51
N ARG A 47 10.65 -2.93 34.78
CA ARG A 47 11.65 -1.99 35.31
C ARG A 47 13.02 -2.12 34.65
N ALA A 48 13.38 -3.31 34.14
CA ALA A 48 14.63 -3.54 33.41
C ALA A 48 14.57 -2.93 31.99
N LEU A 49 13.43 -3.05 31.31
CA LEU A 49 13.23 -2.46 29.98
C LEU A 49 13.16 -0.93 30.01
N ASP A 50 12.57 -0.34 31.06
CA ASP A 50 12.54 1.12 31.24
C ASP A 50 13.94 1.70 31.47
N ARG A 51 14.80 0.99 32.21
CA ARG A 51 16.20 1.36 32.37
C ARG A 51 16.99 1.25 31.07
N LEU A 52 16.84 0.13 30.35
CA LEU A 52 17.48 -0.05 29.05
C LEU A 52 17.06 1.02 28.04
N ALA A 53 15.78 1.41 28.03
CA ALA A 53 15.30 2.50 27.19
C ALA A 53 16.02 3.81 27.53
N LYS A 54 16.11 4.15 28.81
CA LYS A 54 16.80 5.35 29.30
C LYS A 54 18.29 5.36 28.96
N ASP A 55 18.98 4.24 29.16
CA ASP A 55 20.43 4.10 28.92
C ASP A 55 20.79 4.17 27.43
N LEU A 56 19.86 3.76 26.55
CA LEU A 56 19.99 3.89 25.10
C LEU A 56 19.47 5.23 24.54
N GLY A 57 19.02 6.15 25.40
CA GLY A 57 18.43 7.42 24.97
C GLY A 57 17.08 7.26 24.24
N LEU A 58 16.41 6.12 24.40
CA LEU A 58 15.13 5.82 23.79
C LEU A 58 13.98 6.26 24.72
N GLY A 59 13.02 7.00 24.17
CA GLY A 59 11.97 7.66 24.96
C GLY A 59 10.95 6.75 25.67
N SER A 60 10.97 5.42 25.45
CA SER A 60 10.06 4.48 26.16
C SER A 60 10.45 3.00 26.03
N ARG A 61 10.06 2.19 27.02
CA ARG A 61 10.10 0.71 26.96
C ARG A 61 9.45 0.13 25.70
N ARG A 62 8.32 0.71 25.26
CA ARG A 62 7.62 0.29 24.04
C ARG A 62 8.51 0.37 22.79
N THR A 63 9.43 1.32 22.76
CA THR A 63 10.40 1.49 21.66
C THR A 63 11.42 0.36 21.66
N VAL A 64 11.87 -0.07 22.83
CA VAL A 64 12.81 -1.19 22.99
C VAL A 64 12.16 -2.51 22.57
N GLU A 65 10.93 -2.77 22.99
CA GLU A 65 10.19 -3.98 22.59
C GLU A 65 9.97 -4.05 21.07
N ARG A 66 9.67 -2.90 20.46
CA ARG A 66 9.55 -2.76 19.01
C ARG A 66 10.86 -3.05 18.26
N LEU A 67 11.98 -2.50 18.73
CA LEU A 67 13.30 -2.78 18.15
C LEU A 67 13.65 -4.26 18.26
N ARG A 68 13.41 -4.88 19.43
CA ARG A 68 13.63 -6.32 19.63
C ARG A 68 12.81 -7.17 18.66
N LYS A 69 11.55 -6.80 18.40
CA LYS A 69 10.70 -7.49 17.41
C LYS A 69 11.34 -7.46 16.02
N VAL A 70 11.86 -6.32 15.59
CA VAL A 70 12.50 -6.16 14.26
C VAL A 70 13.78 -6.99 14.18
N VAL A 71 14.68 -6.86 15.16
CA VAL A 71 15.95 -7.58 15.17
C VAL A 71 15.73 -9.09 15.19
N ARG A 72 14.84 -9.60 16.06
CA ARG A 72 14.55 -11.04 16.14
C ARG A 72 14.03 -11.59 14.81
N LYS A 73 13.13 -10.88 14.14
CA LYS A 73 12.60 -11.30 12.83
C LYS A 73 13.69 -11.33 11.75
N ALA A 74 14.59 -10.35 11.76
CA ALA A 74 15.76 -10.33 10.87
C ALA A 74 16.81 -11.40 11.19
N GLU A 75 16.92 -11.84 12.44
CA GLU A 75 17.74 -13.00 12.80
C GLU A 75 17.10 -14.32 12.35
N GLU A 76 15.77 -14.43 12.44
CA GLU A 76 15.01 -15.61 11.99
C GLU A 76 15.01 -15.77 10.46
N ASP A 77 14.89 -14.67 9.72
CA ASP A 77 14.85 -14.65 8.25
C ASP A 77 15.57 -13.40 7.71
N PRO A 78 16.91 -13.46 7.58
CA PRO A 78 17.73 -12.31 7.18
C PRO A 78 17.44 -11.82 5.76
N GLU A 79 17.09 -12.72 4.84
CA GLU A 79 16.78 -12.37 3.45
C GLU A 79 15.51 -11.51 3.39
N ARG A 80 14.50 -11.84 4.19
CA ARG A 80 13.22 -11.13 4.20
C ARG A 80 13.20 -9.85 5.02
N TYR A 81 13.90 -9.81 6.16
CA TYR A 81 13.80 -8.67 7.10
C TYR A 81 15.12 -7.92 7.32
N GLY A 82 16.23 -8.34 6.72
CA GLY A 82 17.56 -7.72 6.90
C GLY A 82 17.59 -6.23 6.60
N GLU A 83 16.95 -5.79 5.50
CA GLU A 83 16.89 -4.36 5.11
C GLU A 83 16.25 -3.49 6.21
N LEU A 84 15.33 -4.03 7.02
CA LEU A 84 14.70 -3.29 8.11
C LEU A 84 15.72 -2.90 9.19
N VAL A 85 16.70 -3.76 9.45
CA VAL A 85 17.79 -3.49 10.39
C VAL A 85 18.74 -2.45 9.79
N ASP A 86 19.09 -2.57 8.51
CA ASP A 86 19.93 -1.60 7.81
C ASP A 86 19.30 -0.20 7.83
N ARG A 87 17.99 -0.11 7.66
CA ARG A 87 17.25 1.14 7.74
C ARG A 87 17.20 1.72 9.15
N LEU A 88 17.08 0.90 10.19
CA LEU A 88 17.23 1.36 11.57
C LEU A 88 18.63 1.94 11.79
N ASN A 89 19.67 1.26 11.27
CA ASN A 89 21.05 1.73 11.35
C ASN A 89 21.27 3.04 10.55
N ALA A 90 20.54 3.24 9.45
CA ALA A 90 20.53 4.47 8.67
C ALA A 90 19.70 5.61 9.32
N GLY A 91 19.15 5.40 10.52
CA GLY A 91 18.45 6.43 11.28
C GLY A 91 16.96 6.58 10.98
N VAL A 92 16.35 5.62 10.26
CA VAL A 92 14.90 5.62 10.05
C VAL A 92 14.18 5.40 11.37
N ALA A 93 13.12 6.18 11.63
CA ALA A 93 12.36 6.10 12.87
C ALA A 93 11.80 4.68 13.13
N VAL A 94 11.99 4.18 14.35
CA VAL A 94 11.56 2.82 14.78
C VAL A 94 10.09 2.54 14.44
N GLY A 95 9.21 3.52 14.65
CA GLY A 95 7.78 3.37 14.36
C GLY A 95 7.48 3.12 12.88
N THR A 96 8.30 3.66 11.97
CA THR A 96 8.18 3.43 10.52
C THR A 96 8.59 2.01 10.17
N VAL A 97 9.74 1.57 10.67
CA VAL A 97 10.26 0.21 10.42
C VAL A 97 9.33 -0.88 10.97
N VAL A 98 8.75 -0.67 12.15
CA VAL A 98 7.80 -1.64 12.73
C VAL A 98 6.54 -1.79 11.87
N LYS A 99 6.03 -0.71 11.29
CA LYS A 99 4.87 -0.79 10.39
C LYS A 99 5.21 -1.54 9.11
N GLU A 100 6.43 -1.39 8.61
CA GLU A 100 6.89 -2.12 7.43
C GLU A 100 7.09 -3.61 7.73
N LEU A 101 7.64 -3.94 8.90
CA LEU A 101 7.66 -5.32 9.39
C LEU A 101 6.26 -5.94 9.44
N GLU A 102 5.28 -5.21 9.99
CA GLU A 102 3.88 -5.67 10.03
C GLU A 102 3.31 -5.87 8.63
N ARG A 103 3.62 -4.99 7.67
CA ARG A 103 3.23 -5.17 6.26
C ARG A 103 3.86 -6.41 5.63
N ILE A 104 5.15 -6.63 5.86
CA ILE A 104 5.86 -7.81 5.34
C ILE A 104 5.29 -9.10 5.95
N ASP A 105 5.01 -9.11 7.25
CA ASP A 105 4.34 -10.23 7.94
C ASP A 105 2.93 -10.50 7.34
N GLU A 106 2.23 -9.44 6.93
CA GLU A 106 0.95 -9.51 6.22
C GLU A 106 1.09 -9.84 4.71
N GLY A 107 2.31 -10.05 4.22
CA GLY A 107 2.59 -10.35 2.80
C GLY A 107 2.40 -9.17 1.85
N CYS A 108 2.40 -7.93 2.37
CA CYS A 108 2.19 -6.72 1.60
C CYS A 108 3.52 -5.98 1.38
N GLY A 109 4.00 -5.93 0.14
CA GLY A 109 5.11 -5.10 -0.32
C GLY A 109 4.87 -3.59 -0.14
N ARG A 110 5.90 -2.77 -0.36
CA ARG A 110 5.87 -1.31 -0.12
C ARG A 110 4.81 -0.59 -0.98
N ASP A 111 4.60 -1.07 -2.20
CA ASP A 111 3.64 -0.56 -3.19
C ASP A 111 2.40 -1.43 -3.39
N ASP A 112 2.13 -2.37 -2.48
CA ASP A 112 0.97 -3.28 -2.54
C ASP A 112 -0.32 -2.58 -2.08
N TYR A 113 -0.66 -1.49 -2.76
CA TYR A 113 -1.90 -0.77 -2.56
C TYR A 113 -3.01 -1.48 -3.33
N ALA A 114 -4.00 -2.00 -2.61
CA ALA A 114 -5.20 -2.50 -3.24
C ALA A 114 -6.24 -1.38 -3.33
N SER A 115 -6.86 -1.24 -4.50
CA SER A 115 -7.95 -0.29 -4.72
C SER A 115 -9.13 -0.63 -3.81
N PRO A 116 -9.83 0.38 -3.26
CA PRO A 116 -11.09 0.12 -2.57
C PRO A 116 -12.14 -0.39 -3.55
N GLU A 117 -12.90 -1.41 -3.15
CA GLU A 117 -13.78 -2.19 -4.03
C GLU A 117 -14.76 -1.36 -4.87
N TRP A 118 -15.22 -0.22 -4.36
CA TRP A 118 -16.14 0.65 -5.11
C TRP A 118 -15.56 1.17 -6.44
N ILE A 119 -14.23 1.20 -6.59
CA ILE A 119 -13.60 1.62 -7.86
C ILE A 119 -13.70 0.50 -8.92
N PRO A 120 -13.07 -0.69 -8.75
CA PRO A 120 -13.16 -1.74 -9.75
C PRO A 120 -14.58 -2.29 -9.91
N ALA A 121 -15.40 -2.33 -8.85
CA ALA A 121 -16.81 -2.69 -8.97
C ALA A 121 -17.58 -1.66 -9.81
N GLY A 122 -17.35 -0.36 -9.59
CA GLY A 122 -17.95 0.70 -10.39
C GLY A 122 -17.50 0.64 -11.86
N VAL A 123 -16.24 0.30 -12.13
CA VAL A 123 -15.78 0.08 -13.52
C VAL A 123 -16.55 -1.06 -14.18
N ARG A 124 -16.75 -2.20 -13.51
CA ARG A 124 -17.56 -3.31 -14.05
C ARG A 124 -19.01 -2.91 -14.25
N GLN A 125 -19.57 -2.09 -13.36
CA GLN A 125 -20.94 -1.60 -13.46
C GLN A 125 -21.13 -0.63 -14.63
N VAL A 126 -20.19 0.32 -14.79
CA VAL A 126 -20.15 1.21 -15.95
C VAL A 126 -20.07 0.38 -17.22
N GLU A 127 -19.14 -0.57 -17.30
CA GLU A 127 -18.90 -1.35 -18.52
C GLU A 127 -19.98 -2.40 -18.81
N GLY A 128 -20.73 -2.85 -17.82
CA GLY A 128 -21.71 -3.91 -17.94
C GLY A 128 -21.09 -5.30 -18.21
N ARG A 129 -19.79 -5.45 -17.96
CA ARG A 129 -19.01 -6.68 -18.20
C ARG A 129 -17.82 -6.80 -17.24
N PRO A 130 -17.22 -8.00 -17.09
CA PRO A 130 -15.97 -8.17 -16.37
C PRO A 130 -14.82 -7.37 -17.02
N ILE A 131 -13.84 -7.00 -16.19
CA ILE A 131 -12.55 -6.47 -16.64
C ILE A 131 -11.69 -7.65 -17.09
N ASP A 132 -11.05 -7.54 -18.25
CA ASP A 132 -10.25 -8.65 -18.80
C ASP A 132 -8.88 -8.72 -18.17
N LEU A 133 -8.22 -7.57 -17.97
CA LEU A 133 -6.84 -7.50 -17.49
C LEU A 133 -6.61 -6.48 -16.37
N ASP A 134 -5.90 -6.92 -15.33
CA ASP A 134 -5.21 -6.07 -14.34
C ASP A 134 -3.69 -6.33 -14.40
N PRO A 135 -2.92 -5.50 -15.12
CA PRO A 135 -1.49 -5.73 -15.35
C PRO A 135 -0.63 -5.27 -14.17
N ALA A 136 -1.24 -4.79 -13.08
CA ALA A 136 -0.55 -4.24 -11.92
C ALA A 136 -1.14 -4.75 -10.60
N THR A 137 -1.58 -6.00 -10.59
CA THR A 137 -2.12 -6.60 -9.37
C THR A 137 -1.01 -6.82 -8.34
N ASN A 138 -1.39 -7.02 -7.08
CA ASN A 138 -0.43 -7.25 -6.01
C ASN A 138 -0.95 -8.26 -4.98
N ALA A 139 -0.04 -8.75 -4.14
CA ALA A 139 -0.34 -9.78 -3.14
C ALA A 139 -1.46 -9.35 -2.19
N ASN A 140 -1.53 -8.06 -1.84
CA ASN A 140 -2.59 -7.55 -0.99
C ASN A 140 -3.97 -7.59 -1.68
N ALA A 141 -4.07 -7.20 -2.95
CA ALA A 141 -5.31 -7.29 -3.73
C ALA A 141 -5.77 -8.75 -3.85
N ILE A 142 -4.84 -9.68 -4.10
CA ILE A 142 -5.11 -11.12 -4.13
C ILE A 142 -5.63 -11.61 -2.77
N ALA A 143 -4.94 -11.28 -1.68
CA ALA A 143 -5.29 -11.72 -0.33
C ALA A 143 -6.66 -11.21 0.14
N LEU A 144 -7.08 -10.04 -0.35
CA LEU A 144 -8.39 -9.46 -0.06
C LEU A 144 -9.51 -9.96 -0.99
N GLY A 145 -9.15 -10.67 -2.07
CA GLY A 145 -10.09 -11.02 -3.13
C GLY A 145 -10.54 -9.80 -3.97
N PHE A 146 -9.74 -8.74 -4.00
CA PHE A 146 -10.01 -7.48 -4.70
C PHE A 146 -9.37 -7.42 -6.09
N VAL A 147 -8.92 -8.57 -6.61
CA VAL A 147 -8.41 -8.66 -7.99
C VAL A 147 -9.52 -8.17 -8.92
N ALA A 148 -9.20 -7.15 -9.73
CA ALA A 148 -10.22 -6.43 -10.48
C ALA A 148 -10.71 -7.19 -11.73
N ALA A 149 -9.93 -8.15 -12.21
CA ALA A 149 -9.98 -8.66 -13.58
C ALA A 149 -9.93 -10.19 -13.68
N LEU A 150 -10.29 -10.71 -14.86
CA LEU A 150 -10.23 -12.14 -15.20
C LEU A 150 -8.78 -12.64 -15.30
N THR A 151 -7.91 -11.84 -15.90
CA THR A 151 -6.46 -12.05 -15.93
C THR A 151 -5.81 -10.95 -15.10
N ALA A 152 -4.86 -11.32 -14.25
CA ALA A 152 -4.13 -10.36 -13.44
C ALA A 152 -2.66 -10.76 -13.37
N TRP A 153 -1.77 -9.78 -13.48
CA TRP A 153 -0.33 -10.01 -13.37
C TRP A 153 0.25 -9.28 -12.18
N THR A 154 1.03 -10.00 -11.40
CA THR A 154 1.87 -9.51 -10.32
C THR A 154 3.19 -8.96 -10.85
N ILE A 155 3.99 -8.36 -9.95
CA ILE A 155 5.35 -7.92 -10.28
C ILE A 155 6.23 -9.07 -10.81
N ASP A 156 6.03 -10.29 -10.29
CA ASP A 156 6.80 -11.48 -10.67
C ASP A 156 6.42 -11.97 -12.07
N GLU A 157 5.14 -11.87 -12.43
CA GLU A 157 4.63 -12.19 -13.77
C GLU A 157 4.98 -11.12 -14.82
N ASN A 158 5.44 -9.95 -14.37
CA ASN A 158 6.00 -8.87 -15.17
C ASN A 158 5.19 -8.54 -16.44
N ALA A 159 4.18 -7.69 -16.27
CA ALA A 159 3.34 -7.21 -17.38
C ALA A 159 4.11 -6.58 -18.55
N LEU A 160 5.31 -6.03 -18.31
CA LEU A 160 6.14 -5.42 -19.35
C LEU A 160 6.83 -6.46 -20.26
N ALA A 161 6.97 -7.70 -19.78
CA ALA A 161 7.52 -8.81 -20.55
C ALA A 161 6.45 -9.57 -21.35
N GLN A 162 5.16 -9.26 -21.13
CA GLN A 162 4.06 -9.92 -21.83
C GLN A 162 4.03 -9.48 -23.29
N PRO A 163 3.79 -10.40 -24.25
CA PRO A 163 3.87 -10.09 -25.67
C PRO A 163 2.80 -9.08 -26.10
N THR A 164 1.62 -9.14 -25.50
CA THR A 164 0.52 -8.20 -25.69
C THR A 164 -0.36 -8.13 -24.45
N TRP A 165 -1.06 -7.01 -24.27
CA TRP A 165 -2.08 -6.84 -23.24
C TRP A 165 -3.51 -7.15 -23.75
N GLY A 166 -3.68 -7.47 -25.03
CA GLY A 166 -4.98 -7.77 -25.68
C GLY A 166 -5.59 -9.13 -25.32
N VAL A 167 -5.65 -9.48 -24.03
CA VAL A 167 -6.09 -10.80 -23.54
C VAL A 167 -7.58 -11.09 -23.75
N GLY A 168 -8.41 -10.04 -23.93
CA GLY A 168 -9.85 -10.13 -24.21
C GLY A 168 -10.20 -10.06 -25.70
N GLY A 169 -9.19 -10.10 -26.58
CA GLY A 169 -9.38 -9.90 -28.02
C GLY A 169 -9.58 -8.43 -28.39
N LEU A 170 -10.39 -8.16 -29.43
CA LEU A 170 -10.59 -6.82 -30.01
C LEU A 170 -11.20 -5.79 -29.04
N GLU A 171 -11.86 -6.26 -27.99
CA GLU A 171 -12.59 -5.43 -27.03
C GLU A 171 -11.95 -5.48 -25.64
N THR A 172 -10.63 -5.66 -25.55
CA THR A 172 -9.95 -5.81 -24.26
C THR A 172 -10.15 -4.59 -23.36
N LEU A 173 -10.66 -4.84 -22.15
CA LEU A 173 -10.89 -3.89 -21.08
C LEU A 173 -9.83 -4.05 -19.97
N VAL A 174 -9.07 -3.00 -19.74
CA VAL A 174 -8.02 -2.95 -18.71
C VAL A 174 -8.46 -2.10 -17.52
N TYR A 175 -8.22 -2.60 -16.31
CA TYR A 175 -8.15 -1.78 -15.10
C TYR A 175 -6.71 -1.82 -14.57
N MET A 176 -6.18 -0.70 -14.11
CA MET A 176 -4.82 -0.66 -13.57
C MET A 176 -4.72 0.31 -12.41
N ASN A 177 -4.19 -0.17 -11.29
CA ASN A 177 -3.72 0.65 -10.17
C ASN A 177 -2.21 0.42 -10.00
N PRO A 178 -1.37 1.09 -10.83
CA PRO A 178 0.07 0.83 -10.86
C PRO A 178 0.74 1.25 -9.54
N PRO A 179 1.98 0.76 -9.27
CA PRO A 179 2.75 1.22 -8.12
C PRO A 179 2.91 2.75 -8.17
N TYR A 180 2.63 3.41 -7.03
CA TYR A 180 2.65 4.88 -6.96
C TYR A 180 4.08 5.45 -6.92
N SER A 181 5.06 4.62 -6.57
CA SER A 181 6.49 4.99 -6.57
C SER A 181 7.03 5.24 -7.97
N ASP A 182 6.64 4.40 -8.94
CA ASP A 182 7.02 4.54 -10.35
C ASP A 182 5.96 3.92 -11.29
N PRO A 183 4.87 4.65 -11.60
CA PRO A 183 3.84 4.17 -12.51
C PRO A 183 4.25 4.26 -13.99
N GLY A 184 5.38 4.92 -14.30
CA GLY A 184 5.76 5.33 -15.65
C GLY A 184 5.82 4.18 -16.65
N PRO A 185 6.61 3.12 -16.40
CA PRO A 185 6.77 2.01 -17.34
C PRO A 185 5.45 1.36 -17.77
N LEU A 186 4.57 1.06 -16.80
CA LEU A 186 3.26 0.44 -17.07
C LEU A 186 2.32 1.38 -17.82
N VAL A 187 2.32 2.67 -17.47
CA VAL A 187 1.53 3.69 -18.18
C VAL A 187 1.97 3.85 -19.63
N MET A 188 3.27 3.84 -19.90
CA MET A 188 3.79 3.91 -21.26
C MET A 188 3.41 2.67 -22.06
N ARG A 189 3.56 1.48 -21.47
CA ARG A 189 3.12 0.23 -22.12
C ARG A 189 1.63 0.22 -22.42
N LEU A 190 0.79 0.63 -21.47
CA LEU A 190 -0.65 0.76 -21.71
C LEU A 190 -0.97 1.72 -22.85
N SER A 191 -0.25 2.84 -22.93
CA SER A 191 -0.43 3.83 -23.99
C SER A 191 -0.10 3.24 -25.37
N GLU A 192 0.97 2.46 -25.47
CA GLU A 192 1.34 1.74 -26.70
C GLU A 192 0.30 0.70 -27.10
N GLU A 193 -0.17 -0.12 -26.15
CA GLU A 193 -1.19 -1.16 -26.40
C GLU A 193 -2.54 -0.56 -26.79
N PHE A 194 -2.91 0.57 -26.15
CA PHE A 194 -4.09 1.33 -26.53
C PHE A 194 -3.92 1.89 -27.95
N ASP A 195 -2.81 2.56 -28.25
CA ASP A 195 -2.50 3.11 -29.59
C ASP A 195 -2.50 2.07 -30.69
N ALA A 196 -1.96 0.88 -30.42
CA ALA A 196 -2.00 -0.27 -31.33
C ALA A 196 -3.40 -0.89 -31.50
N GLY A 197 -4.36 -0.54 -30.64
CA GLY A 197 -5.72 -1.09 -30.66
C GLY A 197 -5.85 -2.46 -29.99
N ALA A 198 -4.81 -2.94 -29.31
CA ALA A 198 -4.87 -4.16 -28.52
C ALA A 198 -5.70 -3.98 -27.23
N VAL A 199 -5.71 -2.76 -26.69
CA VAL A 199 -6.59 -2.34 -25.58
C VAL A 199 -7.65 -1.39 -26.11
N ALA A 200 -8.92 -1.79 -26.03
CA ALA A 200 -10.05 -0.98 -26.50
C ALA A 200 -10.45 0.10 -25.48
N ARG A 201 -10.35 -0.24 -24.19
CA ARG A 201 -10.71 0.65 -23.09
C ARG A 201 -9.81 0.40 -21.87
N ALA A 202 -9.43 1.48 -21.18
CA ALA A 202 -8.65 1.36 -19.96
C ALA A 202 -9.10 2.34 -18.89
N TYR A 203 -9.05 1.88 -17.64
CA TYR A 203 -9.32 2.63 -16.42
C TYR A 203 -8.08 2.62 -15.54
N VAL A 204 -7.46 3.78 -15.35
CA VAL A 204 -6.14 3.87 -14.70
C VAL A 204 -6.25 4.73 -13.45
N LEU A 205 -6.15 4.12 -12.27
CA LEU A 205 -6.16 4.82 -10.99
C LEU A 205 -4.74 5.21 -10.61
N VAL A 206 -4.44 6.50 -10.68
CA VAL A 206 -3.09 7.04 -10.43
C VAL A 206 -3.15 8.30 -9.57
N LYS A 207 -1.98 8.77 -9.13
CA LYS A 207 -1.84 10.11 -8.56
C LYS A 207 -2.24 11.15 -9.62
N LEU A 208 -2.95 12.20 -9.21
CA LEU A 208 -3.16 13.40 -10.01
C LEU A 208 -1.87 14.22 -9.99
N ASP A 209 -0.95 13.93 -10.91
CA ASP A 209 0.35 14.58 -11.00
C ASP A 209 0.62 15.13 -12.40
N THR A 210 0.06 16.32 -12.66
CA THR A 210 0.08 16.98 -13.97
C THR A 210 1.48 17.38 -14.46
N SER A 211 2.49 17.29 -13.59
CA SER A 211 3.87 17.64 -13.91
C SER A 211 4.66 16.51 -14.59
N THR A 212 4.15 15.28 -14.54
CA THR A 212 4.87 14.08 -14.98
C THR A 212 4.61 13.74 -16.44
N SER A 213 5.58 13.06 -17.07
CA SER A 213 5.45 12.57 -18.45
C SER A 213 4.37 11.50 -18.58
N TRP A 214 4.28 10.57 -17.62
CA TRP A 214 3.26 9.51 -17.62
C TRP A 214 1.84 10.08 -17.49
N TRP A 215 1.64 11.13 -16.69
CA TRP A 215 0.33 11.78 -16.61
C TRP A 215 -0.06 12.40 -17.95
N ARG A 216 0.89 13.07 -18.62
CA ARG A 216 0.68 13.64 -19.95
C ARG A 216 0.30 12.55 -20.96
N ALA A 217 1.02 11.42 -20.96
CA ALA A 217 0.74 10.29 -21.84
C ALA A 217 -0.69 9.75 -21.67
N LEU A 218 -1.16 9.59 -20.43
CA LEU A 218 -2.56 9.20 -20.17
C LEU A 218 -3.54 10.28 -20.63
N ARG A 219 -3.30 11.54 -20.25
CA ARG A 219 -4.23 12.65 -20.48
C ARG A 219 -4.47 12.93 -21.96
N GLU A 220 -3.46 12.71 -22.81
CA GLU A 220 -3.58 12.84 -24.28
C GLU A 220 -4.54 11.81 -24.89
N ARG A 221 -4.68 10.63 -24.29
CA ARG A 221 -5.56 9.54 -24.75
C ARG A 221 -6.88 9.46 -23.99
N ALA A 222 -6.98 10.16 -22.87
CA ALA A 222 -8.15 10.12 -22.00
C ALA A 222 -9.39 10.71 -22.71
N ALA A 223 -10.53 10.02 -22.60
CA ALA A 223 -11.83 10.60 -22.89
C ALA A 223 -12.39 11.30 -21.65
N PHE A 224 -12.16 10.73 -20.46
CA PHE A 224 -12.65 11.24 -19.19
C PHE A 224 -11.58 11.17 -18.09
N VAL A 225 -11.72 12.03 -17.09
CA VAL A 225 -11.02 11.93 -15.82
C VAL A 225 -12.06 11.97 -14.71
N VAL A 226 -12.01 10.99 -13.83
CA VAL A 226 -12.84 10.88 -12.63
C VAL A 226 -11.97 11.26 -11.43
N GLU A 227 -12.31 12.37 -10.77
CA GLU A 227 -11.56 12.94 -9.64
C GLU A 227 -12.34 12.66 -8.35
N PRO A 228 -11.96 11.67 -7.52
CA PRO A 228 -12.67 11.38 -6.27
C PRO A 228 -12.72 12.59 -5.33
N ASP A 229 -13.88 12.85 -4.74
CA ASP A 229 -14.12 14.02 -3.86
C ASP A 229 -13.29 13.96 -2.57
N LYS A 230 -12.86 12.75 -2.20
CA LYS A 230 -12.07 12.47 -1.00
C LYS A 230 -10.81 11.70 -1.40
N ARG A 231 -9.78 11.81 -0.54
CA ARG A 231 -8.58 10.98 -0.63
C ARG A 231 -8.96 9.51 -0.69
N VAL A 232 -8.51 8.82 -1.74
CA VAL A 232 -8.78 7.39 -1.91
C VAL A 232 -8.12 6.62 -0.76
N ALA A 233 -8.91 5.82 -0.08
CA ALA A 233 -8.47 5.01 1.05
C ALA A 233 -8.04 3.62 0.57
N HIS A 234 -6.83 3.52 0.01
CA HIS A 234 -6.29 2.22 -0.42
C HIS A 234 -6.12 1.26 0.75
N TYR A 235 -6.30 -0.01 0.45
CA TYR A 235 -6.03 -1.09 1.40
C TYR A 235 -4.54 -1.40 1.41
N VAL A 236 -4.02 -1.57 2.61
CA VAL A 236 -2.70 -2.12 2.91
C VAL A 236 -2.92 -3.13 4.01
N GLY A 237 -2.80 -4.41 3.68
CA GLY A 237 -3.32 -5.48 4.51
C GLY A 237 -4.84 -5.42 4.64
N LYS A 238 -5.37 -5.90 5.76
CA LYS A 238 -6.83 -6.06 5.99
C LYS A 238 -7.59 -4.76 6.21
N ARG A 239 -6.93 -3.61 6.32
CA ARG A 239 -7.57 -2.33 6.67
C ARG A 239 -7.23 -1.25 5.66
N PRO A 240 -8.19 -0.36 5.34
CA PRO A 240 -7.90 0.79 4.51
C PRO A 240 -7.07 1.81 5.29
N LYS A 241 -6.14 2.50 4.60
CA LYS A 241 -5.50 3.70 5.13
C LYS A 241 -6.54 4.83 5.29
N LYS A 242 -6.26 5.84 6.12
CA LYS A 242 -7.14 7.01 6.34
C LYS A 242 -7.25 7.96 5.12
N GLY A 243 -7.08 7.45 3.91
CA GLY A 243 -6.87 8.20 2.68
C GLY A 243 -5.39 8.37 2.34
N SER A 244 -5.06 8.41 1.04
CA SER A 244 -3.73 8.81 0.57
C SER A 244 -3.38 10.24 0.98
N ASP A 245 -2.09 10.53 1.05
CA ASP A 245 -1.54 11.87 1.23
C ASP A 245 -1.54 12.71 -0.08
N PHE A 246 -1.91 12.10 -1.20
CA PHE A 246 -1.97 12.73 -2.53
C PHE A 246 -3.39 12.70 -3.15
N CYS A 247 -3.61 13.52 -4.18
CA CYS A 247 -4.84 13.46 -4.99
C CYS A 247 -4.74 12.23 -5.90
N SER A 248 -5.80 11.44 -5.98
CA SER A 248 -5.91 10.38 -7.00
C SER A 248 -6.84 10.85 -8.11
N ALA A 249 -6.68 10.28 -9.29
CA ALA A 249 -7.62 10.40 -10.38
C ALA A 249 -7.70 9.05 -11.10
N MET A 250 -8.90 8.69 -11.55
CA MET A 250 -9.07 7.59 -12.49
C MET A 250 -9.17 8.17 -13.90
N VAL A 251 -8.17 7.86 -14.73
CA VAL A 251 -8.11 8.30 -16.11
C VAL A 251 -8.75 7.23 -17.00
N VAL A 252 -9.74 7.62 -17.80
CA VAL A 252 -10.50 6.71 -18.66
C VAL A 252 -10.05 6.92 -20.10
N LEU A 253 -9.35 5.92 -20.66
CA LEU A 253 -8.96 5.87 -22.06
C LEU A 253 -10.08 5.16 -22.82
N ALA A 254 -10.68 5.86 -23.77
CA ALA A 254 -11.73 5.31 -24.61
C ALA A 254 -11.67 5.93 -26.01
N ARG A 255 -11.98 5.11 -27.01
CA ARG A 255 -12.28 5.55 -28.38
C ARG A 255 -13.76 5.36 -28.64
N GLY A 256 -14.27 6.11 -29.60
CA GLY A 256 -15.64 5.96 -30.05
C GLY A 256 -16.14 7.17 -30.80
N THR A 257 -17.31 7.01 -31.37
CA THR A 257 -18.15 8.07 -31.89
C THR A 257 -18.58 9.01 -30.76
N GLY A 258 -19.08 10.21 -31.12
CA GLY A 258 -19.63 11.12 -30.12
C GLY A 258 -20.82 10.54 -29.34
N LEU A 259 -21.55 9.57 -29.91
CA LEU A 259 -22.69 8.91 -29.27
C LEU A 259 -22.21 7.95 -28.18
N GLU A 260 -21.24 7.10 -28.53
CA GLU A 260 -20.64 6.14 -27.59
C GLU A 260 -19.95 6.86 -26.42
N LEU A 261 -19.26 7.96 -26.69
CA LEU A 261 -18.64 8.76 -25.63
C LEU A 261 -19.68 9.46 -24.75
N LEU A 262 -20.79 9.95 -25.32
CA LEU A 262 -21.85 10.58 -24.53
C LEU A 262 -22.57 9.56 -23.64
N ASP A 263 -22.82 8.36 -24.15
CA ASP A 263 -23.38 7.25 -23.37
C ASP A 263 -22.44 6.84 -22.23
N LEU A 264 -21.15 6.64 -22.52
CA LEU A 264 -20.15 6.31 -21.51
C LEU A 264 -20.05 7.41 -20.45
N TYR A 265 -20.12 8.68 -20.85
CA TYR A 265 -20.13 9.80 -19.90
C TYR A 265 -21.33 9.76 -18.95
N GLY A 266 -22.52 9.46 -19.46
CA GLY A 266 -23.72 9.27 -18.64
C GLY A 266 -23.53 8.16 -17.62
N ARG A 267 -23.10 6.97 -18.06
CA ARG A 267 -22.84 5.83 -17.16
C ARG A 267 -21.79 6.14 -16.10
N LEU A 268 -20.72 6.87 -16.45
CA LEU A 268 -19.71 7.30 -15.49
C LEU A 268 -20.28 8.25 -14.43
N ILE A 269 -21.13 9.21 -14.83
CA ILE A 269 -21.81 10.11 -13.87
C ILE A 269 -22.74 9.30 -12.97
N ASP A 270 -23.54 8.40 -13.54
CA ASP A 270 -24.51 7.62 -12.77
C ASP A 270 -23.82 6.74 -11.71
N GLU A 271 -22.66 6.14 -12.05
CA GLU A 271 -21.92 5.29 -11.12
C GLU A 271 -21.07 6.08 -10.11
N PHE A 272 -20.37 7.12 -10.57
CA PHE A 272 -19.34 7.78 -9.76
C PHE A 272 -19.72 9.18 -9.25
N GLY A 273 -20.78 9.79 -9.77
CA GLY A 273 -21.12 11.21 -9.54
C GLY A 273 -21.40 11.59 -8.09
N ASP A 274 -21.79 10.63 -7.24
CA ASP A 274 -21.99 10.85 -5.80
C ASP A 274 -20.68 10.87 -4.99
N ARG A 275 -19.55 10.50 -5.60
CA ARG A 275 -18.25 10.30 -4.93
C ARG A 275 -17.07 10.95 -5.65
N ALA A 276 -17.28 11.43 -6.86
CA ALA A 276 -16.24 11.96 -7.72
C ALA A 276 -16.80 12.93 -8.74
N ASP A 277 -15.98 13.90 -9.13
CA ASP A 277 -16.23 14.76 -10.27
C ASP A 277 -15.80 14.05 -11.56
N VAL A 278 -16.75 13.83 -12.47
CA VAL A 278 -16.50 13.17 -13.77
C VAL A 278 -16.38 14.24 -14.85
N ARG A 279 -15.19 14.37 -15.44
CA ARG A 279 -14.89 15.42 -16.41
C ARG A 279 -14.49 14.87 -17.77
N PRO A 280 -15.16 15.28 -18.87
CA PRO A 280 -14.67 14.98 -20.21
C PRO A 280 -13.39 15.76 -20.52
N THR A 281 -12.49 15.18 -21.31
CA THR A 281 -11.39 15.93 -21.93
C THR A 281 -11.91 16.95 -22.93
N ARG A 282 -11.07 17.93 -23.28
CA ARG A 282 -11.42 18.97 -24.25
C ARG A 282 -11.86 18.38 -25.58
N TRP A 283 -11.17 17.36 -26.09
CA TRP A 283 -11.51 16.74 -27.37
C TRP A 283 -12.81 15.94 -27.28
N ALA A 284 -13.01 15.15 -26.22
CA ALA A 284 -14.25 14.40 -26.02
C ALA A 284 -15.46 15.34 -25.92
N LEU A 285 -15.31 16.43 -25.17
CA LEU A 285 -16.34 17.47 -25.04
C LEU A 285 -16.67 18.14 -26.38
N GLN A 286 -15.66 18.45 -27.20
CA GLN A 286 -15.87 19.02 -28.53
C GLN A 286 -16.65 18.04 -29.44
N TYR A 287 -16.29 16.76 -29.41
CA TYR A 287 -16.96 15.73 -30.19
C TYR A 287 -18.42 15.54 -29.76
N MET A 288 -18.69 15.44 -28.46
CA MET A 288 -20.04 15.34 -27.91
C MET A 288 -20.90 16.57 -28.27
N ARG A 289 -20.34 17.79 -28.18
CA ARG A 289 -21.05 19.03 -28.55
C ARG A 289 -21.37 19.09 -30.05
N ALA A 290 -20.44 18.67 -30.90
CA ALA A 290 -20.65 18.65 -32.35
C ALA A 290 -21.81 17.71 -32.73
N LEU A 291 -21.89 16.54 -32.07
CA LEU A 291 -22.99 15.60 -32.24
C LEU A 291 -24.32 16.19 -31.74
N GLN A 292 -24.35 16.77 -30.53
CA GLN A 292 -25.56 17.38 -29.99
C GLN A 292 -26.13 18.47 -30.92
N ARG A 293 -25.25 19.24 -31.57
CA ARG A 293 -25.67 20.22 -32.58
C ARG A 293 -26.33 19.56 -33.79
N LYS A 294 -25.69 18.54 -34.39
CA LYS A 294 -26.25 17.79 -35.53
C LYS A 294 -27.61 17.16 -35.20
N LEU A 295 -27.77 16.60 -34.00
CA LEU A 295 -29.05 16.01 -33.56
C LEU A 295 -30.16 17.05 -33.39
N ARG A 296 -29.83 18.30 -33.01
CA ARG A 296 -30.81 19.39 -32.94
C ARG A 296 -31.23 19.84 -34.34
N GLU A 297 -30.28 19.99 -35.26
CA GLU A 297 -30.51 20.37 -36.66
C GLU A 297 -31.36 19.31 -37.40
N ALA A 298 -31.18 18.02 -37.12
CA ALA A 298 -31.98 16.96 -37.73
C ALA A 298 -33.43 16.87 -37.22
N ARG A 299 -33.75 17.56 -36.12
CA ARG A 299 -35.11 17.60 -35.53
C ARG A 299 -35.92 18.82 -35.97
N THR A 300 -35.27 19.80 -36.62
CA THR A 300 -35.88 21.01 -37.17
C THR A 300 -36.13 20.83 -38.66
#